data_AF-A0A3P5WMB2-F1
#
_entry.id   AF-A0A3P5WMB2-F1
#
_cell.length_a   1.000
_cell.length_b   1.000
_cell.length_c   1.000
_cell.angle_alpha   90.00
_cell.angle_beta   90.00
_cell.angle_gamma   90.00
#
_symmetry.space_group_name_H-M   'P 1'
#
loop_
_entity.id
_entity.type
_entity.pdbx_description
1 polymer ?
#
loop_
_entity_poly.entity_id
_entity_poly.type
_entity_poly.pdbx_seq_one_letter_code
_entity_poly.pdbx_strand_id
1 'polypeptide(L)'
;MIDKARIKELRDTFGDVEFVELIELFREEAGEIVGALPDRAGSELADGLHTLRGSADNMGLCDLSARCRQGETQFAAGNEPDIEDITAAFTDGLRALSAHMGLP
;
A
#
# COMPACT_ATOMS: atom_id res chain seq x y z
N MET A 1 8.12 6.81 -0.26
CA MET A 1 7.79 8.00 0.60
C MET A 1 6.59 7.69 1.51
N ILE A 2 6.61 8.14 2.77
CA ILE A 2 5.53 7.94 3.76
C ILE A 2 5.06 9.28 4.36
N ASP A 3 3.75 9.43 4.56
CA ASP A 3 3.15 10.57 5.25
C ASP A 3 3.24 10.40 6.76
N LYS A 4 4.22 11.09 7.36
CA LYS A 4 4.45 11.05 8.81
C LYS A 4 3.31 11.69 9.62
N ALA A 5 2.59 12.66 9.06
CA ALA A 5 1.45 13.26 9.74
C ALA A 5 0.33 12.23 9.86
N ARG A 6 0.05 11.49 8.77
CA ARG A 6 -0.92 10.39 8.78
C ARG A 6 -0.57 9.30 9.78
N ILE A 7 0.69 8.90 9.85
CA ILE A 7 1.17 7.92 10.84
C ILE A 7 0.96 8.40 12.28
N LYS A 8 1.22 9.69 12.54
CA LYS A 8 0.96 10.28 13.85
C LYS A 8 -0.53 10.28 14.17
N GLU A 9 -1.40 10.67 13.23
CA GLU A 9 -2.85 10.67 13.42
C GLU A 9 -3.39 9.28 13.77
N LEU A 10 -2.95 8.25 13.03
CA LEU A 10 -3.35 6.85 13.30
C LEU A 10 -2.94 6.44 14.72
N ARG A 11 -1.70 6.73 15.13
CA ARG A 11 -1.22 6.43 16.47
C ARG A 11 -1.99 7.20 17.56
N ASP A 12 -2.23 8.50 17.35
CA ASP A 12 -2.99 9.34 18.28
C ASP A 12 -4.46 8.88 18.38
N THR A 13 -5.02 8.30 17.32
CA THR A 13 -6.42 7.84 17.27
C THR A 13 -6.62 6.46 17.91
N PHE A 14 -5.75 5.51 17.60
CA PHE A 14 -5.91 4.11 17.99
C PHE A 14 -5.11 3.76 19.25
N GLY A 15 -4.04 4.50 19.58
CA GLY A 15 -3.07 4.12 20.60
C GLY A 15 -1.95 3.25 20.03
N ASP A 16 -0.84 3.12 20.77
CA ASP A 16 0.37 2.46 20.27
C ASP A 16 0.20 0.96 20.01
N VAL A 17 -0.60 0.26 20.83
CA VAL A 17 -0.77 -1.19 20.71
C VAL A 17 -1.63 -1.52 19.50
N GLU A 18 -2.80 -0.88 19.40
CA GLU A 18 -3.75 -1.05 18.31
C GLU A 18 -3.17 -0.54 16.98
N PHE A 19 -2.29 0.45 17.01
CA PHE A 19 -1.58 0.91 15.82
C PHE A 19 -0.64 -0.16 15.24
N VAL A 20 0.06 -0.91 16.09
CA VAL A 20 0.92 -2.01 15.64
C VAL A 20 0.06 -3.13 15.02
N GLU A 21 -1.06 -3.47 15.65
CA GLU A 21 -2.00 -4.46 15.10
C GLU A 21 -2.57 -4.02 13.74
N LEU A 22 -2.91 -2.73 13.59
CA LEU A 22 -3.36 -2.15 12.33
C LEU A 22 -2.32 -2.31 11.21
N ILE A 23 -1.03 -2.08 11.52
CA ILE A 23 0.05 -2.25 10.53
C ILE A 23 0.22 -3.72 10.14
N GLU A 24 0.21 -4.64 11.10
CA GLU A 24 0.34 -6.07 10.78
C GLU A 24 -0.85 -6.55 9.94
N LEU A 25 -2.08 -6.14 10.27
CA LEU A 25 -3.26 -6.47 9.45
C LEU A 25 -3.12 -5.90 8.03
N PHE A 26 -2.73 -4.63 7.91
CA PHE A 26 -2.45 -4.03 6.60
C PHE A 26 -1.39 -4.83 5.82
N ARG A 27 -0.30 -5.23 6.48
CA ARG A 27 0.79 -5.98 5.85
C ARG A 27 0.32 -7.32 5.30
N GLU A 28 -0.51 -8.03 6.05
CA GLU A 28 -1.09 -9.30 5.62
C GLU A 28 -2.03 -9.09 4.43
N GLU A 29 -3.05 -8.24 4.59
CA GLU A 29 -4.08 -8.01 3.55
C GLU A 29 -3.51 -7.42 2.26
N ALA A 30 -2.69 -6.36 2.37
CA ALA A 30 -2.06 -5.74 1.20
C ALA A 30 -1.02 -6.66 0.56
N GLY A 31 -0.34 -7.48 1.36
CA GLY A 31 0.61 -8.48 0.86
C GLY A 31 -0.06 -9.54 -0.01
N GLU A 32 -1.24 -10.02 0.37
CA GLU A 32 -2.04 -10.93 -0.44
C GLU A 32 -2.47 -10.29 -1.76
N ILE A 33 -2.91 -9.03 -1.73
CA ILE A 33 -3.30 -8.31 -2.94
C ILE A 33 -2.11 -8.16 -3.89
N VAL A 34 -0.97 -7.65 -3.39
CA VAL A 34 0.26 -7.45 -4.18
C VAL A 34 0.75 -8.76 -4.77
N GLY A 35 0.79 -9.83 -3.97
CA GLY A 35 1.24 -11.14 -4.42
C GLY A 35 0.37 -11.74 -5.54
N ALA A 36 -0.92 -11.38 -5.58
CA ALA A 36 -1.85 -11.83 -6.61
C ALA A 36 -1.87 -10.95 -7.87
N LEU A 37 -1.34 -9.72 -7.83
CA LEU A 37 -1.39 -8.80 -8.99
C LEU A 37 -0.83 -9.38 -10.30
N PRO A 38 0.30 -10.12 -10.32
CA PRO A 38 0.86 -10.66 -11.57
C PRO A 38 -0.06 -11.62 -12.30
N ASP A 39 -0.97 -12.30 -11.58
CA ASP A 39 -1.88 -13.29 -12.13
C ASP A 39 -3.26 -12.70 -12.49
N ARG A 40 -3.52 -11.42 -12.17
CA ARG A 40 -4.79 -10.76 -12.43
C ARG A 40 -4.82 -10.10 -13.81
N ALA A 41 -5.99 -10.08 -14.43
CA ALA A 41 -6.23 -9.40 -15.70
C ALA A 41 -7.61 -8.72 -15.72
N GLY A 42 -7.82 -7.84 -16.71
CA GLY A 42 -9.12 -7.21 -16.89
C GLY A 42 -9.58 -6.43 -15.66
N SER A 43 -10.86 -6.61 -15.28
CA SER A 43 -11.44 -5.95 -14.10
C SER A 43 -10.75 -6.35 -12.80
N GLU A 44 -10.26 -7.59 -12.66
CA GLU A 44 -9.63 -8.05 -11.42
C GLU A 44 -8.31 -7.31 -11.15
N LEU A 45 -7.56 -6.99 -12.21
CA LEU A 45 -6.35 -6.19 -12.10
C LEU A 45 -6.68 -4.76 -11.68
N ALA A 46 -7.67 -4.14 -12.33
CA ALA A 46 -8.12 -2.79 -11.98
C ALA A 46 -8.60 -2.70 -10.51
N ASP A 47 -9.41 -3.68 -10.07
CA ASP A 47 -9.91 -3.74 -8.70
C ASP A 47 -8.78 -3.99 -7.68
N GLY A 48 -7.81 -4.83 -8.04
CA GLY A 48 -6.61 -5.08 -7.24
C GLY A 48 -5.78 -3.81 -7.04
N LEU A 49 -5.49 -3.09 -8.12
CA LEU A 49 -4.76 -1.82 -8.07
C LEU A 49 -5.51 -0.76 -7.26
N HIS A 50 -6.82 -0.67 -7.45
CA HIS A 50 -7.68 0.27 -6.72
C HIS A 50 -7.70 0.00 -5.22
N THR A 51 -7.91 -1.27 -4.86
CA THR A 51 -7.94 -1.71 -3.46
C THR A 51 -6.60 -1.46 -2.78
N LEU A 52 -5.50 -1.85 -3.43
CA LEU A 52 -4.15 -1.64 -2.92
C LEU A 52 -3.83 -0.14 -2.73
N ARG A 53 -4.25 0.71 -3.67
CA ARG A 53 -4.11 2.17 -3.55
C ARG A 53 -4.85 2.68 -2.31
N GLY A 54 -6.10 2.26 -2.11
CA GLY A 54 -6.89 2.67 -0.95
C GLY A 54 -6.25 2.25 0.38
N SER A 55 -5.76 1.02 0.46
CA SER A 55 -5.01 0.54 1.64
C SER A 55 -3.73 1.34 1.87
N ALA A 56 -2.99 1.65 0.80
CA ALA A 56 -1.78 2.47 0.87
C ALA A 56 -2.08 3.89 1.37
N ASP A 57 -3.13 4.54 0.87
CA ASP A 57 -3.58 5.87 1.31
C ASP A 57 -3.95 5.86 2.79
N ASN A 58 -4.68 4.85 3.25
CA ASN A 58 -5.08 4.72 4.65
C ASN A 58 -3.89 4.69 5.60
N MET A 59 -2.80 4.02 5.19
CA MET A 59 -1.53 3.92 5.95
C MET A 59 -0.54 5.08 5.67
N GLY A 60 -0.87 6.01 4.79
CA GLY A 60 0.03 7.11 4.41
C GLY A 60 1.21 6.68 3.54
N LEU A 61 1.14 5.55 2.85
CA LEU A 61 2.18 5.09 1.91
C LEU A 61 2.05 5.81 0.55
N CYS A 62 2.35 7.10 0.52
CA CYS A 62 2.09 7.98 -0.63
C CYS A 62 2.71 7.47 -1.95
N ASP A 63 3.88 6.85 -1.87
CA ASP A 63 4.61 6.39 -3.04
C ASP A 63 3.96 5.14 -3.66
N LEU A 64 3.59 4.17 -2.81
CA LEU A 64 2.80 3.02 -3.23
C LEU A 64 1.46 3.46 -3.82
N SER A 65 0.76 4.39 -3.17
CA SER A 65 -0.49 4.95 -3.69
C SER A 65 -0.29 5.59 -5.07
N ALA A 66 0.78 6.36 -5.26
CA ALA A 66 1.10 6.97 -6.54
C ALA A 66 1.38 5.92 -7.63
N ARG A 67 2.12 4.85 -7.32
CA ARG A 67 2.36 3.74 -8.26
C ARG A 67 1.09 2.99 -8.63
N CYS A 68 0.25 2.69 -7.64
CA CYS A 68 -1.04 2.05 -7.91
C CYS A 68 -1.92 2.95 -8.81
N ARG A 69 -1.99 4.25 -8.53
CA ARG A 69 -2.73 5.22 -9.37
C ARG A 69 -2.18 5.31 -10.79
N GLN A 70 -0.86 5.29 -10.94
CA GLN A 70 -0.21 5.25 -12.24
C GLN A 70 -0.58 3.95 -12.98
N GLY A 71 -0.56 2.81 -12.30
CA GLY A 71 -1.00 1.52 -12.83
C GLY A 71 -2.47 1.54 -13.28
N GLU A 72 -3.39 2.07 -12.46
CA GLU A 72 -4.80 2.25 -12.84
C GLU A 72 -4.93 3.10 -14.12
N THR A 73 -4.14 4.17 -14.22
CA THR A 73 -4.15 5.07 -15.38
C THR A 73 -3.59 4.39 -16.63
N GLN A 74 -2.50 3.62 -16.50
CA GLN A 74 -1.92 2.82 -17.58
C GLN A 74 -2.93 1.79 -18.09
N PHE A 75 -3.54 1.05 -17.17
CA PHE A 75 -4.54 0.03 -17.47
C PHE A 75 -5.75 0.62 -18.22
N ALA A 76 -6.29 1.75 -17.74
CA ALA A 76 -7.41 2.44 -18.40
C ALA A 76 -7.06 2.95 -19.81
N ALA A 77 -5.79 3.24 -20.06
CA ALA A 77 -5.29 3.61 -21.39
C ALA A 77 -4.95 2.40 -22.28
N GLY A 78 -5.18 1.17 -21.81
CA GLY A 78 -4.86 -0.07 -22.53
C GLY A 78 -3.38 -0.46 -22.49
N ASN A 79 -2.59 0.14 -21.58
CA ASN A 79 -1.20 -0.22 -21.35
C ASN A 79 -1.06 -1.16 -20.16
N GLU A 80 0.02 -1.93 -20.12
CA GLU A 80 0.35 -2.81 -19.01
C GLU A 80 0.90 -2.00 -17.82
N PRO A 81 0.33 -2.16 -16.61
CA PRO A 81 0.89 -1.58 -15.39
C PRO A 81 2.24 -2.18 -15.03
N ASP A 82 3.11 -1.37 -14.43
CA ASP A 82 4.40 -1.84 -13.91
C ASP A 82 4.24 -2.52 -12.54
N ILE A 83 3.91 -3.82 -12.55
CA ILE A 83 3.67 -4.60 -11.33
C ILE A 83 4.95 -4.75 -10.50
N GLU A 84 6.12 -4.78 -11.14
CA GLU A 84 7.40 -4.88 -10.44
C GLU A 84 7.69 -3.61 -9.64
N ASP A 85 7.50 -2.43 -10.24
CA ASP A 85 7.64 -1.14 -9.56
C ASP A 85 6.63 -0.98 -8.40
N ILE A 86 5.39 -1.42 -8.59
CA ILE A 86 4.38 -1.44 -7.50
C ILE A 86 4.82 -2.35 -6.35
N THR A 87 5.32 -3.55 -6.66
CA THR A 87 5.78 -4.52 -5.65
C THR A 87 7.01 -4.01 -4.90
N ALA A 88 7.92 -3.33 -5.60
CA ALA A 88 9.07 -2.68 -5.00
C ALA A 88 8.64 -1.55 -4.04
N ALA A 89 7.72 -0.68 -4.49
CA ALA A 89 7.16 0.39 -3.67
C ALA A 89 6.43 -0.14 -2.42
N PHE A 90 5.74 -1.27 -2.53
CA PHE A 90 5.11 -1.93 -1.39
C PHE A 90 6.16 -2.41 -0.38
N THR A 91 7.20 -3.08 -0.85
CA THR A 91 8.29 -3.58 0.00
C THR A 91 9.00 -2.44 0.73
N ASP A 92 9.27 -1.35 0.03
CA ASP A 92 9.89 -0.15 0.61
C ASP A 92 8.96 0.54 1.63
N GLY A 93 7.64 0.56 1.35
CA GLY A 93 6.62 1.04 2.27
C GLY A 93 6.57 0.25 3.58
N LEU A 94 6.61 -1.08 3.51
CA LEU A 94 6.66 -1.94 4.69
C LEU A 94 7.92 -1.71 5.53
N ARG A 95 9.09 -1.54 4.89
CA ARG A 95 10.32 -1.19 5.61
C ARG A 95 10.20 0.15 6.32
N ALA A 96 9.61 1.15 5.66
CA ALA A 96 9.37 2.46 6.26
C ALA A 96 8.40 2.39 7.45
N LEU A 97 7.28 1.66 7.32
CA LEU A 97 6.33 1.42 8.42
C LEU A 97 6.99 0.70 9.60
N SER A 98 7.79 -0.34 9.32
CA SER A 98 8.49 -1.09 10.35
C SER A 98 9.46 -0.24 11.15
N ALA A 99 10.13 0.73 10.51
CA ALA A 99 10.98 1.70 11.22
C ALA A 99 10.18 2.59 12.19
N HIS A 100 8.87 2.75 11.98
CA HIS A 100 7.96 3.44 12.89
C HIS A 100 7.34 2.51 13.95
N MET A 101 7.47 1.19 13.82
CA MET A 101 7.10 0.21 14.84
C MET A 101 8.22 0.00 15.89
N GLY A 102 9.47 0.31 15.55
CA GLY A 102 10.68 0.03 16.34
C GLY A 102 11.20 1.14 17.27
N LEU A 103 10.42 2.20 17.52
CA LEU A 103 10.64 3.22 18.57
C LEU A 103 11.94 4.07 18.45
N PRO A 104 12.13 5.16 19.24
CA PRO A 104 11.66 5.40 20.60
C PRO A 104 10.15 5.64 20.76
#